data_AF-A0A7S3CCV4-F1
#
_entry.id   AF-A0A7S3CCV4-F1
#
_cell.length_a   1.000
_cell.length_b   1.000
_cell.length_c   1.000
_cell.angle_alpha   90.00
_cell.angle_beta   90.00
_cell.angle_gamma   90.00
#
_symmetry.space_group_name_H-M   'P 1'
#
loop_
_entity.id
_entity.type
_entity.pdbx_description
1 polymer ?
#
loop_
_entity_poly.entity_id
_entity_poly.type
_entity_poly.pdbx_seq_one_letter_code
_entity_poly.pdbx_strand_id
1 'polypeptide(L)'
;TNSPISPLPYFGALALASVFIGSKRGLKNREVEMISLSQGASAPVFLSFSLLGLYGIQKLEIDLQTFLNGYFLLLETVSGTISLWLPLKAIGAATGEKALGTVDLSFVVKSERTGETLPADQPVRPSALLCLAVAATLAYLDRYGGQDSFTLNNLEASFLVTTWLELLGVNSFRTATALLFGLLFYDVLWVFGSGPLLRAAASALGGEQGEAILPKYGSVMADVAMSPVLSTPTKFLFPRDAAVAAAAESSSFDFSLLGLGDVLIPGLLIGLLLRFEGRASKGSEGGGGGGGGYFAPALFAYGAGLLVSFAASFVSGKGQPALLYLVPLTVGSALLVGTKNKEVGELWSFQTSGEDEERD
;
A
#
# COMPACT_ATOMS: atom_id res chain seq x y z
N THR A 1 -29.32 -14.55 -3.07
CA THR A 1 -29.61 -13.46 -2.12
C THR A 1 -28.33 -12.66 -1.91
N ASN A 2 -27.96 -11.82 -2.89
CA ASN A 2 -26.69 -11.11 -2.87
C ASN A 2 -26.95 -9.66 -2.52
N SER A 3 -26.59 -9.29 -1.30
CA SER A 3 -26.56 -7.89 -0.87
C SER A 3 -25.29 -7.24 -1.42
N PRO A 4 -25.32 -5.95 -1.84
CA PRO A 4 -24.14 -5.19 -2.28
C PRO A 4 -23.03 -5.12 -1.21
N ILE A 5 -23.32 -5.53 0.03
CA ILE A 5 -22.41 -5.53 1.18
C ILE A 5 -21.62 -6.86 1.30
N SER A 6 -22.02 -7.90 0.57
CA SER A 6 -21.44 -9.25 0.68
C SER A 6 -19.92 -9.36 0.49
N PRO A 7 -19.23 -8.52 -0.33
CA PRO A 7 -17.77 -8.60 -0.48
C PRO A 7 -16.99 -7.90 0.64
N LEU A 8 -17.65 -7.02 1.42
CA LEU A 8 -17.01 -6.14 2.40
C LEU A 8 -16.23 -6.90 3.50
N PRO A 9 -16.72 -8.04 4.04
CA PRO A 9 -15.95 -8.83 5.01
C PRO A 9 -14.68 -9.45 4.42
N TYR A 10 -14.74 -9.97 3.19
CA TYR A 10 -13.57 -10.52 2.49
C TYR A 10 -12.52 -9.42 2.25
N PHE A 11 -12.98 -8.27 1.77
CA PHE A 11 -12.14 -7.10 1.54
C PHE A 11 -11.46 -6.59 2.82
N GLY A 12 -12.25 -6.34 3.87
CA GLY A 12 -11.73 -5.90 5.16
C GLY A 12 -10.74 -6.91 5.72
N ALA A 13 -11.07 -8.21 5.65
CA ALA A 13 -10.18 -9.26 6.10
C ALA A 13 -8.85 -9.29 5.32
N LEU A 14 -8.89 -9.15 4.00
CA LEU A 14 -7.68 -9.18 3.17
C LEU A 14 -6.78 -7.97 3.40
N ALA A 15 -7.37 -6.77 3.48
CA ALA A 15 -6.64 -5.55 3.77
C ALA A 15 -6.03 -5.58 5.19
N LEU A 16 -6.81 -6.01 6.18
CA LEU A 16 -6.34 -6.17 7.56
C LEU A 16 -5.24 -7.24 7.68
N ALA A 17 -5.39 -8.37 6.99
CA ALA A 17 -4.40 -9.44 6.98
C ALA A 17 -3.09 -8.98 6.34
N SER A 18 -3.16 -8.27 5.20
CA SER A 18 -1.98 -7.71 4.53
C SER A 18 -1.25 -6.71 5.42
N VAL A 19 -1.97 -5.79 6.07
CA VAL A 19 -1.36 -4.85 7.03
C VAL A 19 -0.75 -5.58 8.22
N PHE A 20 -1.45 -6.57 8.77
CA PHE A 20 -0.98 -7.34 9.91
C PHE A 20 0.31 -8.11 9.59
N ILE A 21 0.30 -8.87 8.50
CA ILE A 21 1.44 -9.67 8.04
C ILE A 21 2.61 -8.75 7.71
N GLY A 22 2.38 -7.72 6.90
CA GLY A 22 3.41 -6.74 6.53
C GLY A 22 4.06 -6.08 7.74
N SER A 23 3.25 -5.59 8.69
CA SER A 23 3.75 -4.97 9.92
C SER A 23 4.60 -5.94 10.76
N LYS A 24 4.19 -7.21 10.88
CA LYS A 24 4.93 -8.23 11.63
C LYS A 24 6.23 -8.65 10.95
N ARG A 25 6.26 -8.67 9.61
CA ARG A 25 7.48 -8.94 8.83
C ARG A 25 8.45 -7.77 8.90
N GLY A 26 7.95 -6.54 8.74
CA GLY A 26 8.75 -5.32 8.88
C GLY A 26 9.33 -5.09 10.28
N LEU A 27 8.75 -5.70 11.33
CA LEU A 27 9.37 -5.70 12.67
C LEU A 27 10.63 -6.58 12.75
N LYS A 28 10.72 -7.63 11.92
CA LYS A 28 11.86 -8.56 11.89
C LYS A 28 12.93 -8.16 10.89
N ASN A 29 12.56 -7.36 9.88
CA ASN A 29 13.50 -6.86 8.90
C ASN A 29 14.37 -5.74 9.52
N ARG A 30 15.69 -5.89 9.41
CA ARG A 30 16.67 -4.90 9.91
C ARG A 30 17.09 -3.89 8.85
N GLU A 31 16.76 -4.14 7.58
CA GLU A 31 17.09 -3.26 6.45
C GLU A 31 15.84 -2.51 5.98
N VAL A 32 15.01 -2.07 6.93
CA VAL A 32 13.80 -1.29 6.61
C VAL A 32 14.21 0.14 6.27
N GLU A 33 13.84 0.61 5.09
CA GLU A 33 14.03 2.00 4.70
C GLU A 33 13.04 2.89 5.45
N MET A 34 13.56 3.83 6.25
CA MET A 34 12.75 4.69 7.09
C MET A 34 12.50 6.04 6.42
N ILE A 35 11.24 6.29 6.06
CA ILE A 35 10.80 7.59 5.54
C ILE A 35 11.00 8.65 6.62
N SER A 36 11.73 9.69 6.27
CA SER A 36 11.97 10.87 7.11
C SER A 36 10.84 11.90 7.01
N LEU A 37 10.80 12.84 7.96
CA LEU A 37 9.79 13.92 7.97
C LEU A 37 9.84 14.75 6.68
N SER A 38 11.03 15.07 6.18
CA SER A 38 11.19 15.84 4.95
C SER A 38 10.65 15.09 3.73
N GLN A 39 10.98 13.80 3.61
CA GLN A 39 10.47 12.94 2.54
C GLN A 39 8.94 12.83 2.62
N GLY A 40 8.41 12.50 3.81
CA GLY A 40 6.98 12.34 4.04
C GLY A 40 6.19 13.63 3.77
N ALA A 41 6.69 14.78 4.21
CA ALA A 41 6.05 16.08 3.96
C ALA A 41 6.10 16.50 2.49
N SER A 42 7.11 16.06 1.74
CA SER A 42 7.22 16.35 0.30
C SER A 42 6.36 15.44 -0.59
N ALA A 43 5.93 14.27 -0.08
CA ALA A 43 5.21 13.27 -0.85
C ALA A 43 3.95 13.80 -1.57
N PRO A 44 3.07 14.62 -0.95
CA PRO A 44 1.92 15.21 -1.63
C PRO A 44 2.27 16.03 -2.88
N VAL A 45 3.41 16.73 -2.84
CA VAL A 45 3.88 17.57 -3.95
C VAL A 45 4.37 16.70 -5.09
N PHE A 46 5.23 15.72 -4.80
CA PHE A 46 5.72 14.78 -5.81
C PHE A 46 4.59 13.98 -6.46
N LEU A 47 3.63 13.49 -5.66
CA LEU A 47 2.46 12.79 -6.17
C LEU A 47 1.58 13.69 -7.04
N SER A 48 1.47 14.98 -6.73
CA SER A 48 0.73 15.95 -7.56
C SER A 48 1.37 16.11 -8.94
N PHE A 49 2.70 16.22 -9.01
CA PHE A 49 3.41 16.25 -10.29
C PHE A 49 3.26 14.95 -11.05
N SER A 50 3.39 13.80 -10.39
CA SER A 50 3.21 12.49 -11.01
C SER A 50 1.79 12.31 -11.55
N LEU A 51 0.77 12.71 -10.78
CA LEU A 51 -0.63 12.61 -11.19
C LEU A 51 -0.94 13.50 -12.40
N LEU A 52 -0.46 14.74 -12.40
CA LEU A 52 -0.58 15.64 -13.56
C LEU A 52 0.18 15.11 -14.77
N GLY A 53 1.36 14.55 -14.58
CA GLY A 53 2.13 13.91 -15.64
C GLY A 53 1.36 12.75 -16.28
N LEU A 54 0.80 11.86 -15.46
CA LEU A 54 -0.04 10.75 -15.94
C LEU A 54 -1.30 11.25 -16.65
N TYR A 55 -1.95 12.28 -16.13
CA TYR A 55 -3.10 12.91 -16.78
C TYR A 55 -2.72 13.51 -18.14
N GLY A 56 -1.57 14.17 -18.23
CA GLY A 56 -1.03 14.71 -19.48
C GLY A 56 -0.72 13.61 -20.51
N ILE A 57 -0.06 12.53 -20.10
CA ILE A 57 0.23 11.35 -20.94
C ILE A 57 -1.07 10.77 -21.52
N GLN A 58 -2.13 10.67 -20.69
CA GLN A 58 -3.45 10.21 -21.15
C GLN A 58 -4.07 11.13 -22.19
N LYS A 59 -3.97 12.46 -21.99
CA LYS A 59 -4.48 13.45 -22.95
C LYS A 59 -3.67 13.49 -24.26
N LEU A 60 -2.42 13.05 -24.23
CA LEU A 60 -1.58 12.89 -25.41
C LEU A 60 -1.71 11.51 -26.08
N GLU A 61 -2.57 10.63 -25.57
CA GLU A 61 -2.81 9.28 -26.09
C GLU A 61 -1.53 8.43 -26.24
N ILE A 62 -0.54 8.65 -25.37
CA ILE A 62 0.71 7.88 -25.35
C ILE A 62 0.43 6.52 -24.70
N ASP A 63 0.60 5.43 -25.46
CA ASP A 63 0.48 4.07 -24.93
C ASP A 63 1.65 3.71 -24.01
N LEU A 64 1.34 3.45 -22.75
CA LEU A 64 2.30 2.98 -21.73
C LEU A 64 2.03 1.53 -21.31
N GLN A 65 1.02 0.88 -21.88
CA GLN A 65 0.52 -0.41 -21.38
C GLN A 65 1.60 -1.49 -21.44
N THR A 66 2.36 -1.56 -22.53
CA THR A 66 3.47 -2.52 -22.66
C THR A 66 4.53 -2.31 -21.57
N PHE A 67 4.92 -1.06 -21.32
CA PHE A 67 5.91 -0.73 -20.29
C PHE A 67 5.38 -1.06 -18.88
N LEU A 68 4.14 -0.66 -18.58
CA LEU A 68 3.51 -0.92 -17.29
C LEU A 68 3.35 -2.42 -17.05
N ASN A 69 2.94 -3.21 -18.04
CA ASN A 69 2.82 -4.66 -17.92
C ASN A 69 4.17 -5.30 -17.60
N GLY A 70 5.25 -4.89 -18.28
CA GLY A 70 6.60 -5.37 -17.97
C GLY A 70 7.08 -4.96 -16.57
N TYR A 71 6.84 -3.71 -16.17
CA TYR A 71 7.19 -3.20 -14.85
C TYR A 71 6.45 -3.95 -13.73
N PHE A 72 5.13 -4.12 -13.84
CA PHE A 72 4.34 -4.80 -12.82
C PHE A 72 4.57 -6.31 -12.82
N LEU A 73 4.83 -6.95 -13.97
CA LEU A 73 5.25 -8.35 -14.01
C LEU A 73 6.50 -8.57 -13.15
N LEU A 74 7.48 -7.67 -13.25
CA LEU A 74 8.69 -7.73 -12.43
C LEU A 74 8.37 -7.51 -10.95
N LEU A 75 7.61 -6.47 -10.62
CA LEU A 75 7.25 -6.16 -9.23
C LEU A 75 6.49 -7.30 -8.54
N GLU A 76 5.52 -7.89 -9.22
CA GLU A 76 4.72 -9.01 -8.72
C GLU A 76 5.58 -10.26 -8.56
N THR A 77 6.44 -10.56 -9.53
CA THR A 77 7.39 -11.68 -9.41
C THR A 77 8.29 -11.53 -8.19
N VAL A 78 8.84 -10.33 -7.95
CA VAL A 78 9.70 -10.06 -6.79
C VAL A 78 8.89 -10.15 -5.49
N SER A 79 7.72 -9.51 -5.43
CA SER A 79 6.89 -9.47 -4.23
C SER A 79 6.32 -10.85 -3.87
N GLY A 80 5.91 -11.62 -4.87
CA GLY A 80 5.47 -13.00 -4.74
C GLY A 80 6.61 -13.90 -4.28
N THR A 81 7.83 -13.71 -4.79
CA THR A 81 9.02 -14.46 -4.33
C THR A 81 9.30 -14.18 -2.85
N ILE A 82 9.31 -12.90 -2.44
CA ILE A 82 9.50 -12.51 -1.04
C ILE A 82 8.39 -13.08 -0.16
N SER A 83 7.14 -13.07 -0.63
CA SER A 83 5.98 -13.53 0.14
C SER A 83 5.88 -15.05 0.29
N LEU A 84 6.25 -15.80 -0.73
CA LEU A 84 6.22 -17.26 -0.74
C LEU A 84 7.49 -17.91 -0.18
N TRP A 85 8.54 -17.13 0.06
CA TRP A 85 9.83 -17.64 0.51
C TRP A 85 9.76 -18.48 1.79
N LEU A 86 9.14 -17.95 2.85
CA LEU A 86 9.05 -18.62 4.15
C LEU A 86 8.35 -19.99 4.07
N PRO A 87 7.13 -20.11 3.50
CA PRO A 87 6.47 -21.41 3.41
C PRO A 87 7.22 -22.38 2.49
N LEU A 88 7.76 -21.95 1.35
CA LEU A 88 8.46 -22.87 0.45
C LEU A 88 9.82 -23.31 0.99
N LYS A 89 10.55 -22.43 1.69
CA LYS A 89 11.76 -22.81 2.41
C LYS A 89 11.47 -23.85 3.49
N ALA A 90 10.35 -23.73 4.20
CA ALA A 90 9.94 -24.71 5.21
C ALA A 90 9.64 -26.08 4.58
N ILE A 91 8.97 -26.10 3.42
CA ILE A 91 8.72 -27.34 2.65
C ILE A 91 10.05 -27.96 2.19
N GLY A 92 10.97 -27.16 1.65
CA GLY A 92 12.29 -27.64 1.23
C GLY A 92 13.11 -28.22 2.39
N ALA A 93 13.05 -27.59 3.57
CA ALA A 93 13.68 -28.12 4.77
C ALA A 93 13.05 -29.45 5.22
N ALA A 94 11.71 -29.57 5.18
CA ALA A 94 11.00 -30.78 5.55
C ALA A 94 11.27 -31.95 4.60
N THR A 95 11.58 -31.68 3.34
CA THR A 95 11.95 -32.72 2.34
C THR A 95 13.45 -33.04 2.33
N GLY A 96 14.25 -32.39 3.17
CA GLY A 96 15.70 -32.61 3.24
C GLY A 96 16.42 -32.15 1.97
N GLU A 97 15.95 -31.07 1.34
CA GLU A 97 16.51 -30.59 0.07
C GLU A 97 18.02 -30.31 0.18
N LYS A 98 18.75 -30.65 -0.88
CA LYS A 98 20.17 -30.33 -1.02
C LYS A 98 20.34 -29.16 -1.99
N ALA A 99 21.39 -28.36 -1.80
CA ALA A 99 21.77 -27.36 -2.77
C ALA A 99 22.11 -28.04 -4.10
N LEU A 100 21.57 -27.51 -5.20
CA LEU A 100 21.85 -27.98 -6.57
C LEU A 100 23.20 -27.47 -7.08
N GLY A 101 23.66 -26.36 -6.51
CA GLY A 101 24.91 -25.69 -6.84
C GLY A 101 25.02 -24.39 -6.06
N THR A 102 26.00 -23.57 -6.42
CA THR A 102 26.18 -22.23 -5.86
C THR A 102 26.13 -21.19 -6.97
N VAL A 103 25.76 -19.96 -6.62
CA VAL A 103 25.77 -18.81 -7.51
C VAL A 103 26.47 -17.64 -6.82
N ASP A 104 27.31 -16.94 -7.57
CA ASP A 104 27.96 -15.73 -7.09
C ASP A 104 27.04 -14.53 -7.36
N LEU A 105 26.52 -13.94 -6.27
CA LEU A 105 25.68 -12.74 -6.30
C LEU A 105 26.37 -11.55 -5.62
N SER A 106 27.65 -11.66 -5.31
CA SER A 106 28.43 -10.62 -4.63
C SER A 106 28.46 -9.29 -5.41
N PHE A 107 28.32 -9.37 -6.74
CA PHE A 107 28.26 -8.21 -7.63
C PHE A 107 26.89 -7.52 -7.67
N VAL A 108 25.83 -8.18 -7.21
CA VAL A 108 24.45 -7.68 -7.32
C VAL A 108 24.00 -6.98 -6.04
N VAL A 109 24.33 -7.57 -4.88
CA VAL A 109 23.79 -7.13 -3.59
C VAL A 109 24.93 -6.76 -2.66
N LYS A 110 24.93 -5.50 -2.24
CA LYS A 110 25.76 -4.96 -1.18
C LYS A 110 24.83 -4.48 -0.07
N SER A 111 25.06 -4.93 1.17
CA SER A 111 24.29 -4.39 2.29
C SER A 111 24.63 -2.91 2.43
N GLU A 112 23.63 -2.04 2.39
CA GLU A 112 23.83 -0.61 2.63
C GLU A 112 24.33 -0.33 4.05
N ARG A 113 24.02 -1.23 5.00
CA ARG A 113 24.39 -1.10 6.41
C ARG A 113 25.83 -1.48 6.69
N THR A 114 26.27 -2.67 6.28
CA THR A 114 27.64 -3.14 6.58
C THR A 114 28.62 -2.83 5.47
N GLY A 115 28.12 -2.47 4.27
CA GLY A 115 28.94 -2.36 3.07
C GLY A 115 29.48 -3.72 2.59
N GLU A 116 29.12 -4.82 3.24
CA GLU A 116 29.55 -6.16 2.86
C GLU A 116 28.74 -6.67 1.67
N THR A 117 29.43 -7.38 0.79
CA THR A 117 28.80 -8.11 -0.31
C THR A 117 28.33 -9.47 0.18
N LEU A 118 27.32 -10.04 -0.49
CA LEU A 118 26.94 -11.42 -0.22
C LEU A 118 28.13 -12.38 -0.42
N PRO A 119 28.21 -13.48 0.36
CA PRO A 119 29.13 -14.58 0.08
C PRO A 119 29.00 -15.05 -1.37
N ALA A 120 30.13 -15.29 -2.03
CA ALA A 120 30.19 -15.67 -3.46
C ALA A 120 29.63 -17.07 -3.76
N ASP A 121 29.38 -17.88 -2.73
CA ASP A 121 28.93 -19.27 -2.82
C ASP A 121 27.48 -19.44 -2.33
N GLN A 122 26.56 -18.56 -2.76
CA GLN A 122 25.15 -18.66 -2.35
C GLN A 122 24.53 -19.98 -2.84
N PRO A 123 24.01 -20.84 -1.94
CA PRO A 123 23.46 -22.12 -2.33
C PRO A 123 22.13 -21.97 -3.07
N VAL A 124 22.06 -22.50 -4.29
CA VAL A 124 20.83 -22.57 -5.06
C VAL A 124 20.04 -23.79 -4.61
N ARG A 125 18.88 -23.55 -3.98
CA ARG A 125 18.00 -24.61 -3.47
C ARG A 125 16.81 -24.85 -4.40
N PRO A 126 16.33 -26.10 -4.55
CA PRO A 126 15.11 -26.39 -5.29
C PRO A 126 13.90 -25.56 -4.83
N SER A 127 13.73 -25.35 -3.53
CA SER A 127 12.67 -24.50 -2.98
C SER A 127 12.75 -23.05 -3.44
N ALA A 128 13.96 -22.50 -3.61
CA ALA A 128 14.17 -21.14 -4.10
C ALA A 128 13.79 -21.00 -5.58
N LEU A 129 14.20 -21.96 -6.41
CA LEU A 129 13.85 -22.00 -7.83
C LEU A 129 12.34 -22.19 -8.01
N LEU A 130 11.73 -23.08 -7.22
CA LEU A 130 10.28 -23.28 -7.24
C LEU A 130 9.53 -22.01 -6.82
N CYS A 131 10.02 -21.30 -5.80
CA CYS A 131 9.45 -20.03 -5.35
C CYS A 131 9.43 -19.00 -6.46
N LEU A 132 10.57 -18.80 -7.13
CA LEU A 132 10.69 -17.87 -8.25
C LEU A 132 9.79 -18.30 -9.42
N ALA A 133 9.76 -19.59 -9.76
CA ALA A 133 8.94 -20.11 -10.85
C ALA A 133 7.45 -19.93 -10.59
N VAL A 134 6.98 -20.23 -9.37
CA VAL A 134 5.58 -20.04 -8.96
C VAL A 134 5.22 -18.56 -8.99
N ALA A 135 6.04 -17.68 -8.39
CA ALA A 135 5.78 -16.24 -8.38
C ALA A 135 5.75 -15.65 -9.80
N ALA A 136 6.71 -15.99 -10.66
CA ALA A 136 6.73 -15.55 -12.05
C ALA A 136 5.53 -16.07 -12.85
N THR A 137 5.07 -17.29 -12.56
CA THR A 137 3.88 -17.86 -13.20
C THR A 137 2.61 -17.12 -12.76
N LEU A 138 2.45 -16.85 -11.46
CA LEU A 138 1.30 -16.10 -10.94
C LEU A 138 1.25 -14.68 -11.53
N ALA A 139 2.37 -13.97 -11.53
CA ALA A 139 2.49 -12.64 -12.13
C ALA A 139 2.19 -12.66 -13.65
N TYR A 140 2.70 -13.65 -14.37
CA TYR A 140 2.41 -13.81 -15.80
C TYR A 140 0.92 -14.09 -16.05
N LEU A 141 0.30 -14.97 -15.27
CA LEU A 141 -1.12 -15.29 -15.37
C LEU A 141 -1.99 -14.07 -15.04
N ASP A 142 -1.60 -13.26 -14.05
CA ASP A 142 -2.35 -12.06 -13.71
C ASP A 142 -2.26 -11.00 -14.81
N ARG A 143 -1.11 -10.90 -15.49
CA ARG A 143 -0.89 -9.94 -16.58
C ARG A 143 -1.46 -10.36 -17.92
N TYR A 144 -1.25 -11.61 -18.31
CA TYR A 144 -1.48 -12.09 -19.66
C TYR A 144 -2.54 -13.20 -19.72
N GLY A 145 -3.00 -13.70 -18.57
CA GLY A 145 -4.02 -14.75 -18.47
C GLY A 145 -5.47 -14.26 -18.53
N GLY A 146 -5.69 -12.99 -18.88
CA GLY A 146 -7.03 -12.45 -19.17
C GLY A 146 -7.66 -11.56 -18.09
N GLN A 147 -6.95 -11.14 -17.03
CA GLN A 147 -7.39 -10.19 -15.97
C GLN A 147 -8.77 -10.43 -15.32
N ASP A 148 -9.47 -11.52 -15.63
CA ASP A 148 -10.82 -11.80 -15.12
C ASP A 148 -10.81 -12.34 -13.68
N SER A 149 -9.64 -12.77 -13.20
CA SER A 149 -9.49 -13.35 -11.87
C SER A 149 -9.20 -12.28 -10.82
N PHE A 150 -10.26 -11.71 -10.24
CA PHE A 150 -10.12 -10.78 -9.11
C PHE A 150 -9.36 -11.41 -7.93
N THR A 151 -9.43 -12.74 -7.75
CA THR A 151 -8.70 -13.46 -6.70
C THR A 151 -7.20 -13.42 -6.92
N LEU A 152 -6.74 -13.62 -8.16
CA LEU A 152 -5.32 -13.60 -8.50
C LEU A 152 -4.75 -12.19 -8.34
N ASN A 153 -5.45 -11.18 -8.87
CA ASN A 153 -5.09 -9.77 -8.66
C ASN A 153 -5.01 -9.45 -7.16
N ASN A 154 -5.99 -9.88 -6.36
CA ASN A 154 -6.02 -9.61 -4.93
C ASN A 154 -4.91 -10.34 -4.16
N LEU A 155 -4.47 -11.52 -4.64
CA LEU A 155 -3.30 -12.20 -4.11
C LEU A 155 -2.03 -11.40 -4.39
N GLU A 156 -1.80 -10.97 -5.64
CA GLU A 156 -0.64 -10.18 -6.03
C GLU A 156 -0.60 -8.81 -5.33
N ALA A 157 -1.75 -8.14 -5.22
CA ALA A 157 -1.92 -6.92 -4.44
C ALA A 157 -1.53 -7.13 -2.95
N SER A 158 -1.87 -8.28 -2.37
CA SER A 158 -1.47 -8.63 -1.01
C SER A 158 0.04 -8.88 -0.88
N PHE A 159 0.64 -9.54 -1.88
CA PHE A 159 2.10 -9.72 -1.94
C PHE A 159 2.82 -8.38 -2.02
N LEU A 160 2.34 -7.47 -2.86
CA LEU A 160 2.86 -6.11 -2.95
C LEU A 160 2.76 -5.41 -1.59
N VAL A 161 1.57 -5.28 -1.01
CA VAL A 161 1.40 -4.57 0.28
C VAL A 161 2.27 -5.16 1.38
N THR A 162 2.29 -6.48 1.52
CA THR A 162 3.09 -7.12 2.58
C THR A 162 4.60 -6.92 2.37
N THR A 163 5.07 -6.96 1.12
CA THR A 163 6.46 -6.67 0.76
C THR A 163 6.82 -5.21 1.03
N TRP A 164 5.99 -4.27 0.59
CA TRP A 164 6.22 -2.83 0.83
C TRP A 164 6.21 -2.49 2.33
N LEU A 165 5.32 -3.08 3.13
CA LEU A 165 5.33 -2.89 4.60
C LEU A 165 6.47 -3.62 5.31
N GLU A 166 7.08 -4.62 4.66
CA GLU A 166 8.30 -5.28 5.14
C GLU A 166 9.56 -4.46 4.85
N LEU A 167 9.58 -3.74 3.71
CA LEU A 167 10.73 -2.96 3.24
C LEU A 167 10.70 -1.50 3.68
N LEU A 168 9.52 -0.89 3.83
CA LEU A 168 9.37 0.51 4.19
C LEU A 168 8.84 0.69 5.61
N GLY A 169 9.32 1.73 6.26
CA GLY A 169 8.85 2.23 7.54
C GLY A 169 8.79 3.76 7.54
N VAL A 170 8.23 4.31 8.60
CA VAL A 170 8.29 5.75 8.89
C VAL A 170 9.12 5.92 10.16
N ASN A 171 9.96 6.95 10.18
CA ASN A 171 10.97 7.06 11.23
C ASN A 171 10.44 7.59 12.57
N SER A 172 9.21 8.12 12.62
CA SER A 172 8.62 8.72 13.82
C SER A 172 7.10 8.88 13.68
N PHE A 173 6.42 9.07 14.81
CA PHE A 173 4.97 9.35 14.80
C PHE A 173 4.65 10.69 14.12
N ARG A 174 5.56 11.68 14.23
CA ARG A 174 5.44 12.97 13.54
C ARG A 174 5.49 12.80 12.04
N THR A 175 6.43 12.01 11.54
CA THR A 175 6.54 11.70 10.11
C THR A 175 5.31 10.97 9.60
N ALA A 176 4.85 9.95 10.32
CA ALA A 176 3.64 9.21 9.97
C ALA A 176 2.42 10.14 9.88
N THR A 177 2.25 11.02 10.88
CA THR A 177 1.16 12.00 10.94
C THR A 177 1.27 13.01 9.80
N ALA A 178 2.45 13.59 9.57
CA ALA A 178 2.67 14.55 8.49
C ALA A 178 2.41 13.94 7.11
N LEU A 179 2.86 12.71 6.87
CA LEU A 179 2.60 11.95 5.65
C LEU A 179 1.10 11.70 5.47
N LEU A 180 0.42 11.13 6.48
CA LEU A 180 -1.01 10.81 6.42
C LEU A 180 -1.89 12.04 6.20
N PHE A 181 -1.66 13.13 6.95
CA PHE A 181 -2.42 14.37 6.75
C PHE A 181 -2.04 15.07 5.44
N GLY A 182 -0.77 15.04 5.03
CA GLY A 182 -0.36 15.55 3.73
C GLY A 182 -1.09 14.83 2.59
N LEU A 183 -1.18 13.51 2.65
CA LEU A 183 -1.86 12.69 1.65
C LEU A 183 -3.38 12.80 1.71
N LEU A 184 -3.96 13.00 2.90
CA LEU A 184 -5.36 13.40 3.06
C LEU A 184 -5.66 14.68 2.27
N PHE A 185 -4.85 15.74 2.44
CA PHE A 185 -5.06 17.00 1.73
C PHE A 185 -4.87 16.83 0.23
N TYR A 186 -3.87 16.07 -0.18
CA TYR A 186 -3.65 15.68 -1.58
C TYR A 186 -4.90 15.03 -2.18
N ASP A 187 -5.45 14.00 -1.53
CA ASP A 187 -6.63 13.27 -2.00
C ASP A 187 -7.85 14.19 -2.11
N VAL A 188 -8.12 14.98 -1.07
CA VAL A 188 -9.24 15.95 -1.07
C VAL A 188 -9.08 16.96 -2.19
N LEU A 189 -7.88 17.50 -2.39
CA LEU A 189 -7.59 18.47 -3.44
C LEU A 189 -7.78 17.85 -4.83
N TRP A 190 -7.29 16.64 -5.07
CA TRP A 190 -7.35 16.04 -6.40
C TRP A 190 -8.68 15.38 -6.73
N VAL A 191 -9.45 14.92 -5.74
CA VAL A 191 -10.81 14.40 -5.94
C VAL A 191 -11.84 15.51 -6.06
N PHE A 192 -11.82 16.51 -5.18
CA PHE A 192 -12.86 17.56 -5.15
C PHE A 192 -12.41 18.89 -5.76
N GLY A 193 -11.14 19.25 -5.65
CA GLY A 193 -10.62 20.55 -6.09
C GLY A 193 -10.23 20.62 -7.57
N SER A 194 -9.71 19.52 -8.13
CA SER A 194 -9.15 19.53 -9.49
C SER A 194 -10.18 19.82 -10.60
N GLY A 195 -11.40 19.28 -10.48
CA GLY A 195 -12.48 19.51 -11.43
C GLY A 195 -12.88 20.98 -11.53
N PRO A 196 -13.31 21.62 -10.42
CA PRO A 196 -13.61 23.05 -10.40
C PRO A 196 -12.44 23.93 -10.87
N LEU A 197 -11.21 23.61 -10.47
CA LEU A 197 -10.02 24.34 -10.89
C LEU A 197 -9.82 24.29 -12.42
N LEU A 198 -9.91 23.11 -13.02
CA LEU A 198 -9.76 22.94 -14.46
C LEU A 198 -10.93 23.55 -15.23
N ARG A 199 -12.14 23.57 -14.68
CA ARG A 199 -13.27 24.29 -15.30
C ARG A 199 -13.04 25.81 -15.31
N ALA A 200 -12.53 26.36 -14.23
CA ALA A 200 -12.16 27.78 -14.19
C ALA A 200 -11.05 28.08 -15.21
N ALA A 201 -10.01 27.24 -15.28
CA ALA A 201 -8.94 27.37 -16.28
C ALA A 201 -9.46 27.24 -17.72
N ALA A 202 -10.34 26.26 -17.99
CA ALA A 202 -10.95 26.04 -19.29
C ALA A 202 -11.78 27.25 -19.74
N SER A 203 -12.53 27.86 -18.82
CA SER A 203 -13.31 29.07 -19.11
C SER A 203 -12.44 30.28 -19.48
N ALA A 204 -11.22 30.35 -18.94
CA ALA A 204 -10.26 31.40 -19.25
C ALA A 204 -9.56 31.18 -20.60
N LEU A 205 -9.30 29.92 -20.96
CA LEU A 205 -8.69 29.56 -22.25
C LEU A 205 -9.69 29.68 -23.41
N GLY A 206 -10.94 29.28 -23.18
CA GLY A 206 -11.99 29.27 -24.20
C GLY A 206 -11.73 28.28 -25.34
N GLY A 207 -12.77 28.04 -26.15
CA GLY A 207 -12.70 27.20 -27.33
C GLY A 207 -12.25 25.75 -27.09
N GLU A 208 -11.76 25.11 -28.13
CA GLU A 208 -11.33 23.70 -28.11
C GLU A 208 -10.18 23.44 -27.11
N GLN A 209 -9.33 24.45 -26.87
CA GLN A 209 -8.21 24.35 -25.92
C GLN A 209 -8.71 24.23 -24.47
N GLY A 210 -9.78 24.94 -24.11
CA GLY A 210 -10.39 24.84 -22.80
C GLY A 210 -11.07 23.49 -22.57
N GLU A 211 -11.75 22.94 -23.59
CA GLU A 211 -12.41 21.64 -23.48
C GLU A 211 -11.42 20.48 -23.36
N ALA A 212 -10.28 20.55 -24.06
CA ALA A 212 -9.26 19.50 -24.07
C ALA A 212 -8.72 19.17 -22.67
N ILE A 213 -8.60 20.18 -21.79
CA ILE A 213 -8.03 20.00 -20.44
C ILE A 213 -9.04 19.47 -19.41
N LEU A 214 -10.34 19.43 -19.72
CA LEU A 214 -11.37 19.04 -18.76
C LEU A 214 -11.34 17.53 -18.47
N PRO A 215 -11.53 17.15 -17.18
CA PRO A 215 -11.61 15.74 -16.82
C PRO A 215 -12.96 15.15 -17.20
N LYS A 216 -12.95 13.94 -17.77
CA LYS A 216 -14.13 13.19 -18.22
C LYS A 216 -14.99 12.70 -17.06
N TYR A 217 -14.36 12.24 -15.98
CA TYR A 217 -15.00 11.70 -14.78
C TYR A 217 -15.03 12.73 -13.64
N GLY A 218 -14.95 14.02 -13.98
CA GLY A 218 -15.17 15.15 -13.07
C GLY A 218 -13.96 15.57 -12.24
N SER A 219 -12.92 14.75 -12.12
CA SER A 219 -11.66 15.10 -11.44
C SER A 219 -10.47 14.44 -12.11
N VAL A 220 -9.29 15.03 -11.98
CA VAL A 220 -8.03 14.46 -12.51
C VAL A 220 -7.74 13.10 -11.88
N MET A 221 -7.98 12.96 -10.57
CA MET A 221 -7.75 11.69 -9.89
C MET A 221 -8.68 10.59 -10.40
N ALA A 222 -9.95 10.90 -10.65
CA ALA A 222 -10.90 9.94 -11.22
C ALA A 222 -10.52 9.55 -12.66
N ASP A 223 -10.15 10.52 -13.49
CA ASP A 223 -9.68 10.25 -14.86
C ASP A 223 -8.48 9.33 -14.89
N VAL A 224 -7.46 9.63 -14.08
CA VAL A 224 -6.26 8.81 -14.05
C VAL A 224 -6.57 7.42 -13.50
N ALA A 225 -7.38 7.32 -12.45
CA ALA A 225 -7.75 6.06 -11.82
C ALA A 225 -8.64 5.17 -12.71
N MET A 226 -9.47 5.75 -13.59
CA MET A 226 -10.38 5.03 -14.48
C MET A 226 -9.81 4.83 -15.89
N SER A 227 -8.57 5.26 -16.13
CA SER A 227 -7.95 5.13 -17.45
C SER A 227 -7.60 3.68 -17.77
N PRO A 228 -8.03 3.16 -18.94
CA PRO A 228 -7.61 1.82 -19.39
C PRO A 228 -6.10 1.74 -19.67
N VAL A 229 -5.45 2.88 -19.96
CA VAL A 229 -3.99 2.94 -20.17
C VAL A 229 -3.22 2.62 -18.87
N LEU A 230 -3.84 2.84 -17.70
CA LEU A 230 -3.29 2.56 -16.37
C LEU A 230 -4.04 1.43 -15.65
N SER A 231 -4.57 0.45 -16.40
CA SER A 231 -5.12 -0.81 -15.88
C SER A 231 -4.01 -1.64 -15.23
N THR A 232 -3.61 -1.24 -14.03
CA THR A 232 -2.50 -1.79 -13.26
C THR A 232 -3.05 -2.42 -11.98
N PRO A 233 -2.38 -3.43 -11.39
CA PRO A 233 -2.72 -4.05 -10.09
C PRO A 233 -2.44 -3.13 -8.90
N THR A 234 -2.63 -1.84 -9.07
CA THR A 234 -2.48 -0.86 -7.99
C THR A 234 -3.68 -0.88 -7.05
N LYS A 235 -4.55 -1.90 -7.15
CA LYS A 235 -5.87 -1.89 -6.54
C LYS A 235 -6.31 -3.30 -6.15
N PHE A 236 -6.99 -3.41 -5.01
CA PHE A 236 -7.86 -4.56 -4.75
C PHE A 236 -9.14 -4.42 -5.60
N LEU A 237 -9.54 -5.51 -6.26
CA LEU A 237 -10.68 -5.56 -7.18
C LEU A 237 -11.84 -6.35 -6.56
N PHE A 238 -13.08 -5.86 -6.75
CA PHE A 238 -14.32 -6.51 -6.32
C PHE A 238 -15.40 -6.51 -7.40
N PRO A 239 -15.90 -7.66 -7.86
CA PRO A 239 -17.01 -7.68 -8.82
C PRO A 239 -18.24 -7.01 -8.20
N ARG A 240 -18.78 -5.98 -8.86
CA ARG A 240 -20.09 -5.41 -8.55
C ARG A 240 -21.16 -6.39 -9.05
N ASP A 241 -22.19 -6.63 -8.25
CA ASP A 241 -23.36 -7.39 -8.72
C ASP A 241 -23.93 -6.73 -9.97
N ALA A 242 -24.25 -7.52 -11.00
CA ALA A 242 -24.79 -7.04 -12.28
C ALA A 242 -26.08 -6.19 -12.12
N ALA A 243 -26.86 -6.42 -11.05
CA ALA A 243 -28.04 -5.64 -10.71
C ALA A 243 -27.72 -4.22 -10.19
N VAL A 244 -26.54 -4.01 -9.60
CA VAL A 244 -26.05 -2.71 -9.12
C VAL A 244 -25.31 -1.98 -10.24
N ALA A 245 -24.59 -2.71 -11.11
CA ALA A 245 -24.00 -2.17 -12.33
C ALA A 245 -25.04 -1.60 -13.30
N ALA A 246 -26.23 -2.24 -13.40
CA ALA A 246 -27.33 -1.77 -14.21
C ALA A 246 -28.05 -0.51 -13.66
N ALA A 247 -27.92 -0.20 -12.37
CA ALA A 247 -28.58 0.94 -11.73
C ALA A 247 -27.72 2.22 -11.73
N ALA A 248 -26.43 2.12 -12.03
CA ALA A 248 -25.51 3.25 -12.12
C ALA A 248 -25.17 3.53 -13.59
N GLU A 249 -26.05 4.26 -14.29
CA GLU A 249 -25.69 4.85 -15.57
C GLU A 249 -24.42 5.71 -15.37
N SER A 250 -23.33 5.39 -16.08
CA SER A 250 -22.09 6.16 -16.22
C SER A 250 -20.83 5.77 -15.43
N SER A 251 -20.53 4.49 -15.19
CA SER A 251 -19.13 4.10 -14.90
C SER A 251 -18.75 2.76 -15.53
N SER A 252 -17.95 2.80 -16.59
CA SER A 252 -17.52 1.66 -17.41
C SER A 252 -16.40 0.81 -16.77
N PHE A 253 -16.53 0.48 -15.48
CA PHE A 253 -15.79 -0.61 -14.82
C PHE A 253 -16.65 -1.23 -13.71
N ASP A 254 -16.81 -2.55 -13.76
CA ASP A 254 -17.63 -3.37 -12.86
C ASP A 254 -16.99 -3.64 -11.49
N PHE A 255 -15.91 -2.95 -11.10
CA PHE A 255 -15.18 -3.25 -9.86
C PHE A 255 -15.16 -2.10 -8.84
N SER A 256 -15.38 -2.40 -7.56
CA SER A 256 -15.06 -1.44 -6.47
C SER A 256 -13.55 -1.40 -6.27
N LEU A 257 -12.98 -0.20 -6.16
CA LEU A 257 -11.54 0.04 -6.20
C LEU A 257 -11.06 0.44 -4.80
N LEU A 258 -10.14 -0.32 -4.19
CA LEU A 258 -9.32 0.21 -3.09
C LEU A 258 -7.88 0.34 -3.60
N GLY A 259 -7.32 1.55 -3.55
CA GLY A 259 -5.94 1.78 -3.93
C GLY A 259 -4.97 1.12 -2.95
N LEU A 260 -3.87 0.56 -3.44
CA LEU A 260 -2.81 0.04 -2.58
C LEU A 260 -2.25 1.11 -1.63
N GLY A 261 -2.25 2.38 -2.04
CA GLY A 261 -1.88 3.52 -1.19
C GLY A 261 -2.76 3.65 0.05
N ASP A 262 -4.07 3.37 -0.06
CA ASP A 262 -5.02 3.43 1.06
C ASP A 262 -4.76 2.31 2.09
N VAL A 263 -4.04 1.26 1.70
CA VAL A 263 -3.60 0.17 2.59
C VAL A 263 -2.22 0.45 3.15
N LEU A 264 -1.28 0.79 2.26
CA LEU A 264 0.13 0.96 2.56
C LEU A 264 0.35 2.12 3.53
N ILE A 265 -0.22 3.30 3.25
CA ILE A 265 0.08 4.51 4.01
C ILE A 265 -0.42 4.42 5.47
N PRO A 266 -1.67 4.02 5.76
CA PRO A 266 -2.08 3.74 7.14
C PRO A 266 -1.33 2.55 7.74
N GLY A 267 -0.97 1.55 6.92
CA GLY A 267 -0.16 0.41 7.33
C GLY A 267 1.22 0.81 7.87
N LEU A 268 1.86 1.84 7.31
CA LEU A 268 3.14 2.37 7.82
C LEU A 268 3.01 2.91 9.24
N LEU A 269 1.92 3.64 9.55
CA LEU A 269 1.62 4.09 10.91
C LEU A 269 1.38 2.90 11.83
N ILE A 270 0.59 1.91 11.41
CA ILE A 270 0.30 0.72 12.21
C ILE A 270 1.58 -0.07 12.50
N GLY A 271 2.48 -0.20 11.52
CA GLY A 271 3.80 -0.80 11.69
C GLY A 271 4.70 -0.02 12.67
N LEU A 272 4.68 1.31 12.62
CA LEU A 272 5.36 2.15 13.61
C LEU A 272 4.82 1.92 15.02
N LEU A 273 3.49 1.88 15.18
CA LEU A 273 2.85 1.65 16.48
C LEU A 273 3.18 0.27 17.05
N LEU A 274 3.33 -0.74 16.20
CA LEU A 274 3.83 -2.06 16.61
C LEU A 274 5.28 -1.99 17.13
N ARG A 275 6.15 -1.19 16.50
CA ARG A 275 7.53 -0.97 16.96
C ARG A 275 7.56 -0.22 18.30
N PHE A 276 6.73 0.82 18.44
CA PHE A 276 6.57 1.57 19.69
C PHE A 276 6.13 0.67 20.85
N GLU A 277 5.10 -0.15 20.62
CA GLU A 277 4.57 -1.12 21.59
C GLU A 277 5.65 -2.14 22.02
N GLY A 278 6.45 -2.64 21.07
CA GLY A 278 7.56 -3.55 21.38
C GLY A 278 8.65 -2.93 22.26
N ARG A 279 8.88 -1.61 22.15
CA ARG A 279 9.83 -0.87 23.00
C ARG A 279 9.27 -0.59 24.39
N ALA A 280 8.02 -0.15 24.48
CA ALA A 280 7.35 0.10 25.76
C ALA A 280 7.28 -1.17 26.63
N SER A 281 7.07 -2.34 26.00
CA SER A 281 7.07 -3.63 26.68
C SER A 281 8.45 -4.04 27.24
N LYS A 282 9.57 -3.65 26.61
CA LYS A 282 10.93 -3.97 27.07
C LYS A 282 11.43 -3.03 28.18
N GLY A 283 10.92 -1.80 28.25
CA GLY A 283 11.27 -0.83 29.30
C GLY A 283 10.60 -1.08 30.66
N SER A 284 9.62 -1.99 30.71
CA SER A 284 8.77 -2.25 31.89
C SER A 284 9.20 -3.52 32.66
N GLU A 285 10.49 -3.67 32.99
CA GLU A 285 10.95 -4.73 33.93
C GLU A 285 10.80 -4.34 35.43
N GLY A 286 10.27 -3.15 35.74
CA GLY A 286 9.87 -2.74 37.08
C GLY A 286 8.36 -2.51 37.14
N GLY A 287 7.64 -3.31 37.95
CA GLY A 287 6.19 -3.44 37.93
C GLY A 287 5.35 -2.14 37.94
N GLY A 288 4.34 -2.13 37.06
CA GLY A 288 3.27 -1.13 37.00
C GLY A 288 2.68 -1.08 35.59
N GLY A 289 1.60 -1.83 35.33
CA GLY A 289 1.07 -2.09 33.98
C GLY A 289 0.70 -0.84 33.17
N GLY A 290 0.97 -0.87 31.85
CA GLY A 290 0.47 0.15 30.94
C GLY A 290 0.99 0.17 29.49
N GLY A 291 2.14 -0.44 29.16
CA GLY A 291 2.81 -0.21 27.86
C GLY A 291 2.42 -1.11 26.68
N GLY A 292 1.13 -1.43 26.51
CA GLY A 292 0.66 -2.35 25.45
C GLY A 292 -0.64 -1.89 24.79
N GLY A 293 -0.88 -2.34 23.55
CA GLY A 293 -2.16 -2.16 22.87
C GLY A 293 -2.28 -0.94 21.97
N TYR A 294 -1.25 -0.57 21.20
CA TYR A 294 -1.39 0.42 20.12
C TYR A 294 -1.73 -0.26 18.79
N PHE A 295 -1.06 -1.38 18.50
CA PHE A 295 -1.17 -2.05 17.21
C PHE A 295 -2.59 -2.56 16.93
N ALA A 296 -3.21 -3.26 17.89
CA ALA A 296 -4.53 -3.84 17.69
C ALA A 296 -5.65 -2.77 17.56
N PRO A 297 -5.72 -1.72 18.41
CA PRO A 297 -6.68 -0.64 18.21
C PRO A 297 -6.48 0.13 16.91
N ALA A 298 -5.24 0.37 16.48
CA ALA A 298 -4.97 1.04 15.21
C ALA A 298 -5.39 0.18 14.00
N LEU A 299 -5.14 -1.13 14.06
CA LEU A 299 -5.58 -2.08 13.04
C LEU A 299 -7.12 -2.14 12.98
N PHE A 300 -7.80 -2.16 14.12
CA PHE A 300 -9.26 -2.09 14.17
C PHE A 300 -9.80 -0.76 13.63
N ALA A 301 -9.17 0.37 13.99
CA ALA A 301 -9.55 1.69 13.52
C ALA A 301 -9.37 1.84 12.00
N TYR A 302 -8.33 1.23 11.43
CA TYR A 302 -8.14 1.12 9.99
C TYR A 302 -9.29 0.34 9.33
N GLY A 303 -9.62 -0.84 9.86
CA GLY A 303 -10.77 -1.63 9.38
C GLY A 303 -12.08 -0.86 9.46
N ALA A 304 -12.34 -0.16 10.57
CA ALA A 304 -13.51 0.70 10.72
C ALA A 304 -13.52 1.85 9.71
N GLY A 305 -12.38 2.50 9.46
CA GLY A 305 -12.27 3.57 8.49
C GLY A 305 -12.49 3.12 7.05
N LEU A 306 -12.08 1.90 6.72
CA LEU A 306 -12.46 1.28 5.44
C LEU A 306 -13.98 1.15 5.35
N LEU A 307 -14.64 0.57 6.36
CA LEU A 307 -16.10 0.43 6.36
C LEU A 307 -16.83 1.77 6.19
N VAL A 308 -16.37 2.82 6.88
CA VAL A 308 -16.93 4.17 6.79
C VAL A 308 -16.70 4.75 5.39
N SER A 309 -15.51 4.59 4.81
CA SER A 309 -15.20 5.05 3.45
C SER A 309 -16.11 4.41 2.40
N PHE A 310 -16.34 3.10 2.50
CA PHE A 310 -17.28 2.38 1.64
C PHE A 310 -18.71 2.88 1.82
N ALA A 311 -19.17 3.01 3.06
CA ALA A 311 -20.52 3.50 3.35
C ALA A 311 -20.73 4.92 2.81
N ALA A 312 -19.74 5.81 2.98
CA ALA A 312 -19.81 7.18 2.48
C ALA A 312 -19.85 7.24 0.94
N SER A 313 -19.06 6.41 0.27
CA SER A 313 -19.08 6.28 -1.19
C SER A 313 -20.44 5.77 -1.69
N PHE A 314 -21.00 4.77 -1.00
CA PHE A 314 -22.30 4.21 -1.31
C PHE A 314 -23.44 5.24 -1.15
N VAL A 315 -23.46 5.98 -0.04
CA VAL A 315 -24.50 7.01 0.23
C VAL A 315 -24.37 8.20 -0.72
N SER A 316 -23.14 8.60 -1.06
CA SER A 316 -22.91 9.80 -1.88
C SER A 316 -23.14 9.56 -3.37
N GLY A 317 -23.11 8.31 -3.84
CA GLY A 317 -23.14 7.96 -5.26
C GLY A 317 -21.93 8.51 -6.06
N LYS A 318 -20.87 8.94 -5.37
CA LYS A 318 -19.66 9.55 -5.93
C LYS A 318 -18.43 8.93 -5.27
N GLY A 319 -17.32 8.86 -6.01
CA GLY A 319 -16.04 8.43 -5.45
C GLY A 319 -15.61 9.35 -4.30
N GLN A 320 -15.32 8.77 -3.15
CA GLN A 320 -14.84 9.50 -1.96
C GLN A 320 -13.35 9.18 -1.73
N PRO A 321 -12.56 10.17 -1.30
CA PRO A 321 -11.17 9.92 -0.93
C PRO A 321 -11.12 9.05 0.34
N ALA A 322 -10.50 7.86 0.26
CA ALA A 322 -10.53 6.91 1.37
C ALA A 322 -9.75 7.42 2.60
N LEU A 323 -8.63 8.13 2.37
CA LEU A 323 -7.83 8.74 3.42
C LEU A 323 -8.63 9.73 4.30
N LEU A 324 -9.72 10.31 3.78
CA LEU A 324 -10.64 11.16 4.55
C LEU A 324 -11.20 10.47 5.80
N TYR A 325 -11.37 9.16 5.74
CA TYR A 325 -11.91 8.36 6.83
C TYR A 325 -10.81 7.60 7.58
N LEU A 326 -9.80 7.11 6.86
CA LEU A 326 -8.73 6.30 7.42
C LEU A 326 -7.80 7.11 8.34
N VAL A 327 -7.39 8.31 7.92
CA VAL A 327 -6.45 9.15 8.65
C VAL A 327 -6.97 9.55 10.04
N PRO A 328 -8.16 10.17 10.19
CA PRO A 328 -8.64 10.58 11.50
C PRO A 328 -8.86 9.39 12.45
N LEU A 329 -9.29 8.23 11.93
CA LEU A 329 -9.52 7.05 12.77
C LEU A 329 -8.22 6.39 13.21
N THR A 330 -7.26 6.20 12.31
CA THR A 330 -5.98 5.56 12.66
C THR A 330 -5.11 6.44 13.55
N VAL A 331 -4.91 7.72 13.20
CA VAL A 331 -4.16 8.66 14.06
C VAL A 331 -4.92 8.91 15.37
N GLY A 332 -6.24 9.08 15.31
CA GLY A 332 -7.09 9.28 16.48
C GLY A 332 -7.02 8.11 17.46
N SER A 333 -6.99 6.87 16.96
CA SER A 333 -6.85 5.67 17.80
C SER A 333 -5.51 5.66 18.55
N ALA A 334 -4.42 6.02 17.89
CA ALA A 334 -3.10 6.09 18.51
C ALA A 334 -3.05 7.15 19.61
N LEU A 335 -3.60 8.34 19.35
CA LEU A 335 -3.67 9.42 20.33
C LEU A 335 -4.60 9.06 21.50
N LEU A 336 -5.69 8.35 21.25
CA LEU A 336 -6.61 7.89 22.29
C LEU A 336 -5.94 6.88 23.22
N VAL A 337 -5.25 5.88 22.67
CA VAL A 337 -4.46 4.92 23.47
C VAL A 337 -3.36 5.65 24.23
N GLY A 338 -2.60 6.53 23.57
CA GLY A 338 -1.57 7.34 24.23
C GLY A 338 -2.10 8.21 25.36
N THR A 339 -3.31 8.76 25.22
CA THR A 339 -3.95 9.56 26.27
C THR A 339 -4.37 8.68 27.46
N LYS A 340 -4.92 7.50 27.19
CA LYS A 340 -5.28 6.53 28.24
C LYS A 340 -4.07 6.04 29.02
N ASN A 341 -2.96 5.81 28.32
CA ASN A 341 -1.71 5.34 28.91
C ASN A 341 -0.86 6.48 29.49
N LYS A 342 -1.22 7.75 29.24
CA LYS A 342 -0.45 8.96 29.59
C LYS A 342 0.93 9.04 28.91
N GLU A 343 1.07 8.43 27.74
CA GLU A 343 2.31 8.29 26.96
C GLU A 343 2.30 9.15 25.69
N VAL A 344 1.37 10.10 25.52
CA VAL A 344 1.27 10.93 24.30
C VAL A 344 2.58 11.66 24.00
N GLY A 345 3.26 12.17 25.04
CA GLY A 345 4.56 12.83 24.89
C GLY A 345 5.63 11.87 24.38
N GLU A 346 5.67 10.66 24.92
CA GLU A 346 6.60 9.61 24.50
C GLU A 346 6.34 9.20 23.05
N LEU A 347 5.07 8.93 22.69
CA LEU A 347 4.66 8.63 21.33
C LEU A 347 5.05 9.75 20.35
N TRP A 348 4.84 11.02 20.73
CA TRP A 348 5.18 12.17 19.88
C TRP A 348 6.69 12.38 19.73
N SER A 349 7.46 12.00 20.74
CA SER A 349 8.93 12.04 20.72
C SER A 349 9.57 10.78 20.12
N PHE A 350 8.78 9.73 19.89
CA PHE A 350 9.26 8.45 19.42
C PHE A 350 9.89 8.59 18.03
N GLN A 351 11.15 8.16 17.95
CA GLN A 351 11.88 7.99 16.72
C GLN A 351 12.38 6.55 16.67
N THR A 352 12.14 5.89 15.55
CA THR A 352 12.89 4.71 15.16
C THR A 352 14.18 5.25 14.56
N SER A 353 15.16 5.54 15.40
CA SER A 353 16.50 5.80 14.90
C SER A 353 16.98 4.57 14.13
N GLY A 354 17.90 4.76 13.18
CA GLY A 354 18.73 3.64 12.69
C GLY A 354 19.42 2.91 13.86
N GLU A 355 19.49 3.56 15.03
CA GLU A 355 20.07 3.13 16.29
C GLU A 355 19.37 1.97 17.05
N ASP A 356 19.12 0.86 16.36
CA ASP A 356 19.60 -0.44 16.88
C ASP A 356 21.08 -0.63 16.41
N GLU A 357 21.86 0.46 16.35
CA GLU A 357 23.21 0.58 15.77
C GLU A 357 24.33 0.35 16.78
N GLU A 358 24.07 0.13 18.08
CA GLU A 358 25.16 -0.05 19.06
C GLU A 358 24.90 -0.98 20.27
N ARG A 359 23.77 -1.70 20.36
CA ARG A 359 23.53 -2.65 21.46
C ARG A 359 22.82 -3.92 20.98
N ASP A 360 23.63 -4.83 20.43
CA ASP A 360 23.83 -6.20 20.96
C ASP A 360 24.84 -6.96 20.07
#